data_AF-A0A7R9VC87-F1
#
_entry.id   AF-A0A7R9VC87-F1
#
_cell.length_a   1.000
_cell.length_b   1.000
_cell.length_c   1.000
_cell.angle_alpha   90.00
_cell.angle_beta   90.00
_cell.angle_gamma   90.00
#
_symmetry.space_group_name_H-M   'P 1'
#
loop_
_entity.id
_entity.type
_entity.pdbx_description
1 polymer ?
#
loop_
_entity_poly.entity_id
_entity_poly.type
_entity_poly.pdbx_seq_one_letter_code
_entity_poly.pdbx_strand_id
1 'polypeptide(L)'
;RFDSAMRRVVALSKSRMTTETQRSLSDLLTTIYRAFEASSGRKNEVDALELASGFTILCGGRKSDKLEHAFDLILDADSAKGGGGAAPVDGQYDRKTMARYLRSFLTILLSVATCKALDGVKSGGGLDDEVAVSTMKGGRRCDNVRDAILLGSDWAASQVFDALAGSNNGGKKRTPSPSQQLVGFDDFADWYTKGGYTSIPWLELLDLRKWVLTAPQQQQPCARQPPPR
;
A
#
# COMPACT_ATOMS: atom_id res chain seq x y z
N ARG A 1 21.84 -4.67 0.02
CA ARG A 1 21.52 -6.05 0.47
C ARG A 1 20.17 -6.52 -0.09
N PHE A 2 19.10 -5.72 0.06
CA PHE A 2 17.78 -5.98 -0.55
C PHE A 2 17.81 -6.00 -2.09
N ASP A 3 18.27 -4.93 -2.76
CA ASP A 3 18.26 -4.85 -4.24
C ASP A 3 19.04 -6.01 -4.90
N SER A 4 20.15 -6.43 -4.29
CA SER A 4 20.93 -7.58 -4.75
C SER A 4 20.17 -8.90 -4.56
N ALA A 5 19.48 -9.08 -3.43
CA ALA A 5 18.64 -10.24 -3.19
C ALA A 5 17.46 -10.28 -4.17
N MET A 6 16.74 -9.17 -4.38
CA MET A 6 15.63 -9.11 -5.34
C MET A 6 16.09 -9.32 -6.77
N ARG A 7 17.22 -8.74 -7.20
CA ARG A 7 17.78 -9.02 -8.54
C ARG A 7 18.12 -10.50 -8.72
N ARG A 8 18.58 -11.19 -7.67
CA ARG A 8 18.79 -12.64 -7.71
C ARG A 8 17.48 -13.40 -7.82
N VAL A 9 16.46 -13.06 -7.02
CA VAL A 9 15.12 -13.68 -7.09
C VAL A 9 14.53 -13.52 -8.49
N VAL A 10 14.56 -12.32 -9.06
CA VAL A 10 14.05 -12.06 -10.42
C VAL A 10 14.90 -12.78 -11.48
N ALA A 11 16.21 -12.93 -11.27
CA ALA A 11 17.07 -13.70 -12.17
C ALA A 11 16.85 -15.23 -12.08
N LEU A 12 16.27 -15.74 -10.99
CA LEU A 12 15.88 -17.15 -10.87
C LEU A 12 14.61 -17.46 -11.67
N SER A 13 13.73 -16.47 -11.87
CA SER A 13 12.50 -16.61 -12.67
C SER A 13 12.69 -16.57 -14.20
N LYS A 14 13.93 -16.70 -14.69
CA LYS A 14 14.34 -16.58 -16.11
C LYS A 14 13.53 -17.41 -17.11
N SER A 15 12.86 -18.48 -16.68
CA SER A 15 12.03 -19.31 -17.56
C SER A 15 10.67 -18.70 -17.92
N ARG A 16 10.21 -17.63 -17.25
CA ARG A 16 8.83 -17.11 -17.39
C ARG A 16 8.70 -15.64 -17.80
N MET A 17 9.78 -14.85 -17.83
CA MET A 17 9.68 -13.39 -18.03
C MET A 17 10.79 -12.83 -18.93
N THR A 18 10.45 -11.80 -19.71
CA THR A 18 11.41 -11.10 -20.58
C THR A 18 12.40 -10.28 -19.76
N THR A 19 13.54 -9.93 -20.37
CA THR A 19 14.55 -9.06 -19.74
C THR A 19 14.00 -7.69 -19.38
N GLU A 20 13.08 -7.15 -20.19
CA GLU A 20 12.41 -5.87 -19.93
C GLU A 20 11.51 -5.96 -18.70
N THR A 21 10.65 -6.98 -18.62
CA THR A 21 9.82 -7.25 -17.44
C THR A 21 10.67 -7.45 -16.19
N GLN A 22 11.80 -8.16 -16.29
CA GLN A 22 12.73 -8.33 -15.18
C GLN A 22 13.32 -6.99 -14.69
N ARG A 23 13.65 -6.07 -15.60
CA ARG A 23 14.13 -4.72 -15.23
C ARG A 23 13.02 -3.92 -14.57
N SER A 24 11.84 -3.83 -15.18
CA SER A 24 10.69 -3.12 -14.62
C SER A 24 10.32 -3.63 -13.23
N LEU A 25 10.32 -4.96 -13.03
CA LEU A 25 10.07 -5.55 -11.73
C LEU A 25 11.17 -5.20 -10.72
N SER A 26 12.44 -5.25 -11.12
CA SER A 26 13.56 -4.87 -10.25
C SER A 26 13.48 -3.40 -9.82
N ASP A 27 13.08 -2.52 -10.72
CA ASP A 27 12.95 -1.08 -10.47
C ASP A 27 11.73 -0.77 -9.60
N LEU A 28 10.60 -1.46 -9.82
CA LEU A 28 9.42 -1.40 -8.96
C LEU A 28 9.74 -1.83 -7.53
N LEU A 29 10.39 -2.99 -7.35
CA LEU A 29 10.76 -3.50 -6.03
C LEU A 29 11.74 -2.58 -5.30
N THR A 30 12.68 -1.99 -6.04
CA THR A 30 13.60 -0.97 -5.50
C THR A 30 12.83 0.26 -5.06
N THR A 31 11.88 0.74 -5.88
CA THR A 31 11.03 1.91 -5.57
C THR A 31 10.22 1.69 -4.30
N ILE A 32 9.57 0.53 -4.20
CA ILE A 32 8.82 0.11 -3.01
C ILE A 32 9.71 0.12 -1.77
N TYR A 33 10.87 -0.54 -1.82
CA TYR A 33 11.77 -0.61 -0.67
C TYR A 33 12.22 0.78 -0.20
N ARG A 34 12.55 1.67 -1.14
CA ARG A 34 12.92 3.06 -0.83
C ARG A 34 11.77 3.85 -0.21
N ALA A 35 10.53 3.59 -0.61
CA ALA A 35 9.36 4.23 -0.02
C ALA A 35 9.14 3.81 1.45
N PHE A 36 9.37 2.53 1.78
CA PHE A 36 9.36 2.05 3.16
C PHE A 36 10.54 2.59 3.98
N GLU A 37 11.74 2.61 3.41
CA GLU A 37 12.94 3.17 4.06
C GLU A 37 12.70 4.64 4.43
N ALA A 38 12.18 5.45 3.49
CA ALA A 38 11.85 6.85 3.73
C ALA A 38 10.81 7.02 4.85
N SER A 39 9.84 6.12 4.93
CA SER A 39 8.79 6.14 5.96
C SER A 39 9.28 5.73 7.36
N SER A 40 10.37 4.97 7.47
CA SER A 40 10.90 4.48 8.75
C SER A 40 11.65 5.54 9.58
N GLY A 41 12.11 6.62 8.93
CA GLY A 41 12.96 7.65 9.55
C GLY A 41 14.40 7.19 9.82
N ARG A 42 14.77 5.93 9.55
CA ARG A 42 16.12 5.39 9.70
C ARG A 42 16.70 5.02 8.34
N LYS A 43 17.92 5.50 8.06
CA LYS A 43 18.59 5.23 6.78
C LYS A 43 19.03 3.77 6.72
N ASN A 44 18.76 3.09 5.61
CA ASN A 44 19.06 1.68 5.33
C ASN A 44 18.36 0.66 6.23
N GLU A 45 17.25 1.02 6.87
CA GLU A 45 16.47 0.09 7.70
C GLU A 45 15.00 0.12 7.30
N VAL A 46 14.40 -1.06 7.21
CA VAL A 46 12.97 -1.25 6.92
C VAL A 46 12.46 -2.33 7.86
N ASP A 47 11.30 -2.10 8.46
CA ASP A 47 10.62 -3.14 9.24
C ASP A 47 10.13 -4.23 8.29
N ALA A 48 10.69 -5.44 8.45
CA ALA A 48 10.43 -6.55 7.54
C ALA A 48 8.98 -7.02 7.59
N LEU A 49 8.33 -6.94 8.77
CA LEU A 49 6.93 -7.33 8.93
C LEU A 49 6.01 -6.27 8.32
N GLU A 50 6.34 -4.99 8.46
CA GLU A 50 5.61 -3.91 7.78
C GLU A 50 5.73 -4.03 6.25
N LEU A 51 6.93 -4.32 5.75
CA LEU A 51 7.15 -4.58 4.33
C LEU A 51 6.34 -5.80 3.86
N ALA A 52 6.39 -6.92 4.60
CA ALA A 52 5.67 -8.13 4.27
C ALA A 52 4.14 -7.89 4.22
N SER A 53 3.60 -7.18 5.20
CA SER A 53 2.18 -6.77 5.24
C SER A 53 1.77 -6.00 3.99
N GLY A 54 2.56 -5.01 3.57
CA GLY A 54 2.29 -4.27 2.33
C GLY A 54 2.38 -5.16 1.08
N PHE A 55 3.38 -6.04 1.01
CA PHE A 55 3.61 -6.92 -0.14
C PHE A 55 2.44 -7.87 -0.43
N THR A 56 1.59 -8.18 0.55
CA THR A 56 0.38 -9.00 0.37
C THR A 56 -0.57 -8.44 -0.70
N ILE A 57 -0.52 -7.12 -0.99
CA ILE A 57 -1.29 -6.51 -2.10
C ILE A 57 -0.95 -7.19 -3.43
N LEU A 58 0.33 -7.45 -3.68
CA LEU A 58 0.83 -8.03 -4.93
C LEU A 58 0.52 -9.53 -5.06
N CYS A 59 0.01 -10.16 -4.00
CA CYS A 59 -0.36 -11.56 -3.97
C CYS A 59 -1.83 -11.75 -4.40
N GLY A 60 -2.16 -12.90 -5.00
CA GLY A 60 -3.57 -13.32 -5.14
C GLY A 60 -4.18 -13.63 -3.78
N GLY A 61 -5.52 -13.59 -3.68
CA GLY A 61 -6.24 -13.89 -2.43
C GLY A 61 -7.40 -12.93 -2.19
N ARG A 62 -8.18 -13.20 -1.14
CA ARG A 62 -9.32 -12.35 -0.75
C ARG A 62 -8.81 -11.14 0.04
N LYS A 63 -9.52 -10.01 -0.07
CA LYS A 63 -9.22 -8.78 0.66
C LYS A 63 -9.18 -9.01 2.18
N SER A 64 -10.17 -9.72 2.73
CA SER A 64 -10.26 -10.03 4.16
C SER A 64 -9.01 -10.72 4.68
N ASP A 65 -8.57 -11.77 3.98
CA ASP A 65 -7.46 -12.63 4.41
C ASP A 65 -6.14 -11.84 4.41
N LYS A 66 -5.96 -10.92 3.44
CA LYS A 66 -4.80 -10.02 3.40
C LYS A 66 -4.79 -9.03 4.57
N LEU A 67 -5.96 -8.48 4.90
CA LEU A 67 -6.11 -7.52 6.00
C LEU A 67 -5.85 -8.21 7.34
N GLU A 68 -6.50 -9.34 7.60
CA GLU A 68 -6.34 -10.13 8.82
C GLU A 68 -4.88 -10.57 9.01
N HIS A 69 -4.28 -11.17 7.98
CA HIS A 69 -2.89 -11.63 8.07
C HIS A 69 -1.90 -10.49 8.32
N ALA A 70 -2.06 -9.36 7.62
CA ALA A 70 -1.21 -8.19 7.84
C ALA A 70 -1.42 -7.59 9.24
N PHE A 71 -2.61 -7.73 9.82
CA PHE A 71 -2.92 -7.29 11.17
C PHE A 71 -2.11 -8.11 12.19
N ASP A 72 -2.10 -9.44 12.05
CA ASP A 72 -1.31 -10.33 12.91
C ASP A 72 0.20 -10.04 12.80
N LEU A 73 0.71 -9.85 11.58
CA LEU A 73 2.15 -9.58 11.37
C LEU A 73 2.63 -8.30 12.07
N ILE A 74 1.83 -7.24 12.07
CA ILE A 74 2.20 -5.98 12.72
C ILE A 74 2.02 -6.07 14.25
N LEU A 75 1.05 -6.85 14.75
CA LEU A 75 0.93 -7.17 16.19
C LEU A 75 2.19 -7.89 16.70
N ASP A 76 2.65 -8.90 15.96
CA ASP A 76 3.87 -9.65 16.27
C ASP A 76 5.10 -8.74 16.29
N ALA A 77 5.17 -7.78 15.35
CA ALA A 77 6.26 -6.82 15.26
C ALA A 77 6.36 -5.90 16.50
N ASP A 78 5.23 -5.49 17.06
CA ASP A 78 5.18 -4.65 18.27
C ASP A 78 5.42 -5.48 19.54
N SER A 79 4.91 -6.70 19.58
CA SER A 79 5.15 -7.65 20.69
C SER A 79 6.64 -8.01 20.83
N ALA A 80 7.35 -8.18 19.71
CA ALA A 80 8.78 -8.49 19.69
C ALA A 80 9.68 -7.35 20.19
N LYS A 81 9.20 -6.10 20.19
CA LYS A 81 9.93 -4.91 20.68
C LYS A 81 9.75 -4.68 22.18
N GLY A 82 8.77 -5.35 22.81
CA GLY A 82 8.44 -5.26 24.23
C GLY A 82 9.24 -6.22 25.10
N GLY A 83 10.54 -5.95 25.29
CA GLY A 83 11.35 -6.65 26.30
C GLY A 83 11.06 -6.15 27.72
N GLY A 84 10.12 -6.78 28.43
CA GLY A 84 10.08 -6.74 29.91
C GLY A 84 9.08 -5.80 30.60
N GLY A 85 8.06 -5.27 29.91
CA GLY A 85 6.96 -4.52 30.52
C GLY A 85 5.62 -5.11 30.09
N ALA A 86 4.63 -5.10 30.99
CA ALA A 86 3.30 -5.73 30.85
C ALA A 86 2.82 -5.86 29.40
N ALA A 87 2.59 -7.10 28.98
CA ALA A 87 2.17 -7.47 27.63
C ALA A 87 1.00 -6.57 27.16
N PRO A 88 1.04 -6.07 25.92
CA PRO A 88 -0.14 -5.45 25.31
C PRO A 88 -1.31 -6.42 25.40
N VAL A 89 -2.47 -5.90 25.79
CA VAL A 89 -3.72 -6.65 25.84
C VAL A 89 -3.99 -7.24 24.45
N ASP A 90 -4.31 -8.53 24.45
CA ASP A 90 -4.46 -9.45 23.31
C ASP A 90 -5.02 -8.80 22.02
N GLY A 91 -4.24 -8.82 20.93
CA GLY A 91 -4.77 -8.68 19.57
C GLY A 91 -5.32 -7.30 19.16
N GLN A 92 -4.95 -6.21 19.84
CA GLN A 92 -5.49 -4.88 19.57
C GLN A 92 -4.44 -3.85 19.15
N TYR A 93 -4.87 -2.86 18.35
CA TYR A 93 -4.04 -1.74 17.90
C TYR A 93 -4.38 -0.44 18.59
N ASP A 94 -3.33 0.31 18.97
CA ASP A 94 -3.44 1.74 19.21
C ASP A 94 -3.51 2.53 17.89
N ARG A 95 -3.77 3.84 18.00
CA ARG A 95 -3.86 4.72 16.82
C ARG A 95 -2.58 4.74 15.97
N LYS A 96 -1.41 4.66 16.59
CA LYS A 96 -0.11 4.71 15.89
C LYS A 96 0.15 3.41 15.15
N THR A 97 -0.16 2.27 15.77
CA THR A 97 -0.04 0.95 15.15
C THR A 97 -1.06 0.79 14.02
N MET A 98 -2.30 1.26 14.20
CA MET A 98 -3.29 1.32 13.11
C MET A 98 -2.80 2.17 11.93
N ALA A 99 -2.23 3.36 12.20
CA ALA A 99 -1.66 4.19 11.14
C ALA A 99 -0.52 3.45 10.42
N ARG A 100 0.37 2.75 11.15
CA ARG A 100 1.44 1.94 10.57
C ARG A 100 0.91 0.80 9.69
N TYR A 101 -0.12 0.09 10.16
CA TYR A 101 -0.79 -0.97 9.44
C TYR A 101 -1.45 -0.47 8.14
N LEU A 102 -2.14 0.67 8.17
CA LEU A 102 -2.72 1.25 6.96
C LEU A 102 -1.63 1.79 6.02
N ARG A 103 -0.56 2.34 6.59
CA ARG A 103 0.61 2.84 5.85
C ARG A 103 1.30 1.74 5.05
N SER A 104 1.41 0.51 5.56
CA SER A 104 2.05 -0.58 4.80
C SER A 104 1.37 -0.83 3.46
N PHE A 105 0.04 -0.76 3.43
CA PHE A 105 -0.72 -0.91 2.20
C PHE A 105 -0.63 0.33 1.30
N LEU A 106 -0.85 1.51 1.87
CA LEU A 106 -0.87 2.76 1.12
C LEU A 106 0.50 3.05 0.46
N THR A 107 1.58 2.66 1.13
CA THR A 107 2.95 2.76 0.59
C THR A 107 3.09 1.96 -0.70
N ILE A 108 2.60 0.72 -0.74
CA ILE A 108 2.66 -0.12 -1.95
C ILE A 108 1.74 0.42 -3.03
N LEU A 109 0.49 0.74 -2.70
CA LEU A 109 -0.48 1.26 -3.67
C LEU A 109 0.05 2.50 -4.37
N LEU A 110 0.56 3.47 -3.60
CA LEU A 110 1.07 4.71 -4.18
C LEU A 110 2.43 4.52 -4.87
N SER A 111 3.28 3.62 -4.36
CA SER A 111 4.53 3.26 -5.05
C SER A 111 4.26 2.67 -6.42
N VAL A 112 3.29 1.76 -6.53
CA VAL A 112 2.88 1.14 -7.80
C VAL A 112 2.25 2.19 -8.73
N ALA A 113 1.32 3.00 -8.21
CA ALA A 113 0.62 4.02 -8.99
C ALA A 113 1.55 5.14 -9.52
N THR A 114 2.70 5.36 -8.87
CA THR A 114 3.67 6.39 -9.28
C THR A 114 4.93 5.79 -9.92
N CYS A 115 4.99 4.48 -10.11
CA CYS A 115 6.17 3.81 -10.64
C CYS A 115 6.29 3.97 -12.16
N LYS A 116 7.20 4.84 -12.59
CA LYS A 116 7.53 5.05 -14.01
C LYS A 116 8.04 3.79 -14.73
N ALA A 117 8.56 2.82 -13.99
CA ALA A 117 9.07 1.58 -14.59
C ALA A 117 7.95 0.70 -15.20
N LEU A 118 6.69 0.99 -14.86
CA LEU A 118 5.51 0.33 -15.39
C LEU A 118 4.89 1.07 -16.59
N ASP A 119 5.34 2.30 -16.89
CA ASP A 119 4.92 3.08 -18.06
C ASP A 119 5.59 2.49 -19.32
N GLY A 120 5.08 1.37 -19.82
CA GLY A 120 5.60 0.65 -20.99
C GLY A 120 5.46 1.37 -22.34
N VAL A 121 5.35 2.69 -22.37
CA VAL A 121 5.22 3.47 -23.60
C VAL A 121 6.56 4.10 -23.96
N LYS A 122 7.14 3.66 -25.08
CA LYS A 122 8.17 4.40 -25.78
C LYS A 122 7.63 5.80 -26.07
N SER A 123 8.09 6.80 -25.34
CA SER A 123 7.87 8.22 -25.66
C SER A 123 8.68 8.56 -26.92
N GLY A 124 8.20 8.07 -28.07
CA GLY A 124 8.56 8.54 -29.39
C GLY A 124 7.52 9.56 -29.82
N GLY A 125 7.60 10.76 -29.26
CA GLY A 125 6.62 11.82 -29.47
C GLY A 125 6.70 12.77 -28.28
N GLY A 126 7.47 13.83 -28.42
CA GLY A 126 7.49 14.91 -27.45
C GLY A 126 6.13 15.57 -27.45
N LEU A 127 5.45 15.51 -26.31
CA LEU A 127 4.48 16.46 -25.80
C LEU A 127 4.46 16.19 -24.28
N ASP A 128 5.18 17.04 -23.54
CA ASP A 128 4.87 17.57 -22.22
C ASP A 128 3.46 17.26 -21.68
N ASP A 129 3.21 16.01 -21.28
CA ASP A 129 2.03 15.64 -20.50
C ASP A 129 2.40 15.63 -19.02
N GLU A 130 2.51 16.85 -18.51
CA GLU A 130 2.72 17.15 -17.11
C GLU A 130 1.42 16.88 -16.33
N VAL A 131 1.13 15.61 -16.03
CA VAL A 131 0.26 15.27 -14.88
C VAL A 131 1.07 15.50 -13.59
N ALA A 132 1.51 16.75 -13.42
CA ALA A 132 1.98 17.24 -12.14
C ALA A 132 0.74 17.39 -11.27
N VAL A 133 0.68 16.57 -10.21
CA VAL A 133 -0.03 16.93 -8.98
C VAL A 133 0.52 18.28 -8.55
N SER A 134 -0.17 19.32 -8.98
CA SER A 134 0.19 20.70 -8.76
C SER A 134 -0.10 21.04 -7.31
N THR A 135 0.92 21.29 -6.50
CA THR A 135 0.87 22.30 -5.42
C THR A 135 2.28 22.70 -4.96
N MET A 136 2.53 24.01 -5.12
CA MET A 136 3.46 24.96 -4.46
C MET A 136 4.85 24.56 -3.90
N LYS A 137 5.84 25.34 -4.38
CA LYS A 137 7.12 25.79 -3.77
C LYS A 137 7.90 24.78 -2.89
N GLY A 138 8.86 24.10 -3.52
CA GLY A 138 10.16 23.80 -2.92
C GLY A 138 10.43 22.36 -2.47
N GLY A 139 9.43 21.47 -2.45
CA GLY A 139 9.61 20.05 -2.16
C GLY A 139 10.00 19.23 -3.39
N ARG A 140 10.83 18.18 -3.24
CA ARG A 140 11.01 17.20 -4.32
C ARG A 140 9.74 16.35 -4.41
N ARG A 141 9.39 15.85 -5.60
CA ARG A 141 8.21 14.98 -5.83
C ARG A 141 8.09 13.81 -4.85
N CYS A 142 9.23 13.23 -4.44
CA CYS A 142 9.27 12.12 -3.47
C CYS A 142 8.87 12.54 -2.05
N ASP A 143 9.06 13.81 -1.70
CA ASP A 143 8.67 14.36 -0.41
C ASP A 143 7.12 14.44 -0.36
N ASN A 144 6.48 14.88 -1.44
CA ASN A 144 5.01 14.95 -1.54
C ASN A 144 4.32 13.58 -1.46
N VAL A 145 4.88 12.55 -2.11
CA VAL A 145 4.36 11.17 -2.07
C VAL A 145 4.49 10.59 -0.66
N ARG A 146 5.64 10.80 -0.02
CA ARG A 146 5.87 10.38 1.36
C ARG A 146 4.90 11.07 2.33
N ASP A 147 4.74 12.39 2.21
CA ASP A 147 3.86 13.15 3.08
C ASP A 147 2.40 12.71 2.88
N ALA A 148 1.97 12.46 1.64
CA ALA A 148 0.65 11.91 1.34
C ALA A 148 0.42 10.54 2.00
N ILE A 149 1.44 9.66 2.00
CA ILE A 149 1.37 8.35 2.67
C ILE A 149 1.24 8.53 4.18
N LEU A 150 2.10 9.36 4.79
CA LEU A 150 2.12 9.56 6.24
C LEU A 150 0.82 10.22 6.72
N LEU A 151 0.43 11.34 6.13
CA LEU A 151 -0.79 12.06 6.49
C LEU A 151 -2.05 11.25 6.16
N GLY A 152 -2.07 10.57 5.01
CA GLY A 152 -3.21 9.74 4.59
C GLY A 152 -3.43 8.55 5.53
N SER A 153 -2.35 7.89 5.97
CA SER A 153 -2.45 6.77 6.91
C SER A 153 -2.83 7.21 8.33
N ASP A 154 -2.31 8.35 8.81
CA ASP A 154 -2.67 8.91 10.12
C ASP A 154 -4.13 9.40 10.16
N TRP A 155 -4.56 10.09 9.09
CA TRP A 155 -5.96 10.47 8.92
C TRP A 155 -6.88 9.26 8.84
N ALA A 156 -6.49 8.23 8.07
CA ALA A 156 -7.27 7.00 7.94
C ALA A 156 -7.44 6.28 9.28
N ALA A 157 -6.37 6.18 10.07
CA ALA A 157 -6.47 5.66 11.43
C ALA A 157 -7.42 6.52 12.27
N SER A 158 -7.32 7.84 12.17
CA SER A 158 -8.21 8.75 12.90
C SER A 158 -9.69 8.50 12.62
N GLN A 159 -10.06 8.24 11.36
CA GLN A 159 -11.44 7.89 11.00
C GLN A 159 -11.95 6.62 11.70
N VAL A 160 -11.10 5.59 11.85
CA VAL A 160 -11.44 4.35 12.55
C VAL A 160 -11.76 4.65 14.02
N PHE A 161 -10.84 5.33 14.70
CA PHE A 161 -10.96 5.60 16.13
C PHE A 161 -12.09 6.58 16.44
N ASP A 162 -12.29 7.62 15.63
CA ASP A 162 -13.33 8.62 15.85
C ASP A 162 -14.72 8.00 15.67
N ALA A 163 -14.89 7.10 14.70
CA ALA A 163 -16.15 6.38 14.49
C ALA A 163 -16.46 5.40 15.63
N LEU A 164 -15.46 4.65 16.11
CA LEU A 164 -15.64 3.71 17.23
C LEU A 164 -15.83 4.44 18.57
N ALA A 165 -15.21 5.61 18.76
CA ALA A 165 -15.48 6.48 19.91
C ALA A 165 -16.89 7.08 19.87
N GLY A 166 -17.39 7.45 18.68
CA GLY A 166 -18.73 8.01 18.48
C GLY A 166 -19.88 7.02 18.62
N SER A 167 -19.62 5.71 18.49
CA SER A 167 -20.62 4.66 18.73
C SER A 167 -20.98 4.54 20.22
N ASN A 168 -20.07 4.95 21.12
CA ASN A 168 -20.28 5.00 22.57
C ASN A 168 -20.77 6.39 23.01
N ASN A 169 -22.10 6.57 23.05
CA ASN A 169 -22.88 7.69 23.61
C ASN A 169 -23.25 8.87 22.68
N GLY A 170 -24.54 8.92 22.34
CA GLY A 170 -25.29 10.17 22.17
C GLY A 170 -25.42 10.93 23.49
N GLY A 171 -24.33 11.55 23.96
CA GLY A 171 -24.38 12.44 25.12
C GLY A 171 -23.05 12.60 25.83
N LYS A 172 -22.49 13.82 25.76
CA LYS A 172 -21.39 14.36 26.57
C LYS A 172 -19.98 13.91 26.17
N LYS A 173 -19.20 14.85 25.60
CA LYS A 173 -17.74 14.76 25.41
C LYS A 173 -17.05 14.42 26.74
N ARG A 174 -16.82 13.14 27.02
CA ARG A 174 -15.94 12.67 28.09
C ARG A 174 -14.55 12.40 27.49
N THR A 175 -13.51 12.67 28.26
CA THR A 175 -12.14 12.28 27.92
C THR A 175 -12.09 10.77 27.69
N PRO A 176 -11.59 10.28 26.54
CA PRO A 176 -11.61 8.85 26.23
C PRO A 176 -10.74 8.09 27.24
N SER A 177 -11.29 6.98 27.75
CA SER A 177 -10.54 6.03 28.57
C SER A 177 -9.47 5.32 27.72
N PRO A 178 -8.35 4.86 28.31
CA PRO A 178 -7.28 4.19 27.56
C PRO A 178 -7.74 2.91 26.82
N SER A 179 -8.79 2.23 27.28
CA SER A 179 -9.38 1.08 26.57
C SER A 179 -10.21 1.46 25.35
N GLN A 180 -10.64 2.72 25.20
CA GLN A 180 -11.26 3.24 23.97
C GLN A 180 -10.22 3.64 22.91
N GLN A 181 -8.92 3.49 23.22
CA GLN A 181 -7.81 3.78 22.32
C GLN A 181 -7.22 2.51 21.70
N LEU A 182 -7.90 1.37 21.84
CA LEU A 182 -7.49 0.09 21.28
C LEU A 182 -8.60 -0.44 20.38
N VAL A 183 -8.24 -1.00 19.23
CA VAL A 183 -9.15 -1.52 18.21
C VAL A 183 -8.68 -2.89 17.78
N GLY A 184 -9.55 -3.90 17.89
CA GLY A 184 -9.29 -5.24 17.36
C GLY A 184 -9.56 -5.33 15.86
N PHE A 185 -9.13 -6.42 15.23
CA PHE A 185 -9.39 -6.64 13.80
C PHE A 185 -10.90 -6.70 13.50
N ASP A 186 -11.68 -7.38 14.33
CA ASP A 186 -13.13 -7.50 14.14
C ASP A 186 -13.83 -6.13 14.18
N ASP A 187 -13.46 -5.26 15.14
CA ASP A 187 -13.99 -3.90 15.24
C ASP A 187 -13.68 -3.08 13.99
N PHE A 188 -12.46 -3.19 13.48
CA PHE A 188 -12.04 -2.53 12.24
C PHE A 188 -12.80 -3.07 11.02
N ALA A 189 -12.94 -4.39 10.90
CA ALA A 189 -13.64 -5.04 9.79
C ALA A 189 -15.14 -4.68 9.78
N ASP A 190 -15.76 -4.64 10.96
CA ASP A 190 -17.14 -4.22 11.16
C ASP A 190 -17.35 -2.76 10.77
N TRP A 191 -16.49 -1.86 11.26
CA TRP A 191 -16.53 -0.44 10.90
C TRP A 191 -16.39 -0.25 9.39
N TYR A 192 -15.43 -0.95 8.77
CA TYR A 192 -15.18 -0.86 7.34
C TYR A 192 -16.42 -1.27 6.55
N THR A 193 -17.05 -2.38 6.91
CA THR A 193 -18.25 -2.93 6.24
C THR A 193 -19.48 -2.05 6.42
N LYS A 194 -19.65 -1.41 7.59
CA LYS A 194 -20.81 -0.55 7.91
C LYS A 194 -20.75 0.83 7.27
N GLY A 195 -19.62 1.22 6.68
CA GLY A 195 -19.50 2.51 6.00
C GLY A 195 -18.07 3.05 5.91
N GLY A 196 -17.11 2.48 6.63
CA GLY A 196 -15.71 2.91 6.58
C GLY A 196 -15.09 2.82 5.18
N TYR A 197 -15.62 1.96 4.29
CA TYR A 197 -15.25 1.91 2.88
C TYR A 197 -15.43 3.26 2.15
N THR A 198 -16.29 4.15 2.63
CA THR A 198 -16.45 5.51 2.07
C THR A 198 -15.32 6.44 2.46
N SER A 199 -14.75 6.25 3.66
CA SER A 199 -13.63 7.05 4.16
C SER A 199 -12.31 6.59 3.56
N ILE A 200 -12.11 5.27 3.44
CA ILE A 200 -10.86 4.68 2.93
C ILE A 200 -11.14 3.65 1.81
N PRO A 201 -11.70 4.10 0.67
CA PRO A 201 -12.07 3.22 -0.45
C PRO A 201 -10.87 2.55 -1.11
N TRP A 202 -9.67 3.13 -0.95
CA TRP A 202 -8.42 2.57 -1.49
C TRP A 202 -8.09 1.18 -0.93
N LEU A 203 -8.66 0.77 0.22
CA LEU A 203 -8.53 -0.61 0.71
C LEU A 203 -9.21 -1.64 -0.19
N GLU A 204 -10.17 -1.23 -1.04
CA GLU A 204 -10.74 -2.12 -2.04
C GLU A 204 -9.71 -2.55 -3.10
N LEU A 205 -8.65 -1.76 -3.30
CA LEU A 205 -7.57 -2.08 -4.23
C LEU A 205 -6.67 -3.22 -3.72
N LEU A 206 -6.86 -3.71 -2.50
CA LEU A 206 -6.22 -4.96 -2.05
C LEU A 206 -6.81 -6.18 -2.79
N ASP A 207 -7.99 -6.04 -3.39
CA ASP A 207 -8.53 -7.03 -4.31
C ASP A 207 -8.03 -6.78 -5.74
N LEU A 208 -7.07 -7.59 -6.18
CA LEU A 208 -6.47 -7.48 -7.51
C LEU A 208 -7.48 -7.65 -8.65
N ARG A 209 -8.66 -8.24 -8.39
CA ARG A 209 -9.73 -8.35 -9.41
C ARG A 209 -10.33 -6.99 -9.77
N LYS A 210 -10.12 -5.98 -8.94
CA LYS A 210 -10.57 -4.60 -9.20
C LYS A 210 -9.56 -3.81 -10.04
N TRP A 211 -8.39 -4.38 -10.31
CA TRP A 211 -7.37 -3.73 -11.14
C TRP A 211 -7.69 -3.99 -12.60
N VAL A 212 -7.98 -2.94 -13.37
CA VAL A 212 -8.21 -3.05 -14.80
C VAL A 212 -6.86 -3.25 -15.50
N LEU A 213 -6.42 -4.51 -15.57
CA LEU A 213 -5.24 -4.92 -16.33
C LEU A 213 -5.66 -5.15 -17.78
N THR A 214 -5.98 -4.09 -18.52
CA THR A 214 -6.22 -4.19 -19.95
C THR A 214 -4.90 -4.54 -20.64
N ALA A 215 -4.76 -5.79 -21.09
CA ALA A 215 -3.70 -6.13 -22.04
C ALA A 215 -3.91 -5.27 -23.30
N PRO A 216 -2.86 -4.63 -23.87
CA PRO A 216 -3.01 -3.96 -25.15
C PRO A 216 -3.47 -5.01 -26.16
N GLN A 217 -4.70 -4.86 -26.67
CA GLN A 217 -5.17 -5.67 -27.78
C GLN A 217 -4.17 -5.49 -28.91
N GLN A 218 -3.49 -6.57 -29.29
CA GLN A 218 -2.80 -6.63 -30.59
C GLN A 218 -3.88 -6.37 -31.64
N GLN A 219 -3.92 -5.15 -32.18
CA GLN A 219 -4.66 -4.86 -33.39
C GLN A 219 -4.13 -5.81 -34.46
N GLN A 220 -4.91 -6.84 -34.79
CA GLN A 220 -4.68 -7.60 -36.02
C GLN A 220 -4.75 -6.58 -37.17
N PRO A 221 -3.70 -6.44 -37.99
CA PRO A 221 -3.83 -5.67 -39.21
C PRO A 221 -4.89 -6.39 -40.06
N CYS A 222 -6.05 -5.75 -40.27
CA CYS A 222 -7.06 -6.22 -41.20
C CYS A 222 -6.37 -6.53 -42.53
N ALA A 223 -6.35 -7.81 -42.91
CA ALA A 223 -5.89 -8.23 -44.22
C ALA A 223 -6.71 -7.49 -45.26
N ARG A 224 -6.07 -6.58 -46.02
CA ARG A 224 -6.66 -5.95 -47.19
C ARG A 224 -7.07 -7.07 -48.15
N GLN A 225 -8.36 -7.28 -48.34
CA GLN A 225 -8.85 -8.14 -49.41
C GLN A 225 -8.45 -7.51 -50.76
N PRO A 226 -7.94 -8.30 -51.73
CA PRO A 226 -7.68 -7.78 -53.07
C PRO A 226 -8.99 -7.46 -53.79
N PRO A 227 -9.00 -6.46 -54.70
CA PRO A 227 -10.21 -6.05 -55.40
C PRO A 227 -10.75 -7.17 -56.29
N PRO A 228 -12.09 -7.24 -56.46
CA PRO A 228 -12.72 -8.21 -57.36
C PRO A 228 -12.29 -7.95 -58.81
N ARG A 229 -12.08 -9.05 -59.55
CA ARG A 229 -11.76 -9.05 -60.99
C ARG A 229 -12.94 -8.61 -61.84
#